data_AF-A0A9N9KCI9-F1
#
_entry.id   AF-A0A9N9KCI9-F1
#
_cell.length_a   1.000
_cell.length_b   1.000
_cell.length_c   1.000
_cell.angle_alpha   90.00
_cell.angle_beta   90.00
_cell.angle_gamma   90.00
#
_symmetry.space_group_name_H-M   'P 1'
#
loop_
_entity.id
_entity.type
_entity.pdbx_description
1 polymer ?
#
loop_
_entity_poly.entity_id
_entity_poly.type
_entity_poly.pdbx_seq_one_letter_code
_entity_poly.pdbx_strand_id
1 'polypeptide(L)'
;MKRAISLQKWLDKTLNDGDVSEIEYSYENRQEVGRGAFGVVYSALYDGKKFALKSFTDGVMNKETTDGINKEATDGMNKEATKGFIKEFKNLHAINSHPINSHPNINKFYGITRDPETNKFMLVLQFANGGNLRQYLKKKWNN
;
A
#
# COMPACT_ATOMS: atom_id res chain seq x y z
N MET A 1 1.76 5.34 -30.10
CA MET A 1 0.92 5.51 -28.88
C MET A 1 1.16 4.33 -27.94
N LYS A 2 1.74 4.54 -26.75
CA LYS A 2 1.82 3.50 -25.71
C LYS A 2 0.44 3.37 -25.07
N ARG A 3 -0.29 2.27 -25.31
CA ARG A 3 -1.55 1.99 -24.60
C ARG A 3 -1.26 1.91 -23.11
N ALA A 4 -2.02 2.66 -22.30
CA ALA A 4 -2.02 2.47 -20.85
C ALA A 4 -2.49 1.03 -20.56
N ILE A 5 -1.68 0.27 -19.85
CA ILE A 5 -2.05 -1.06 -19.35
C ILE A 5 -2.93 -0.83 -18.11
N SER A 6 -4.09 -1.48 -18.03
CA SER A 6 -4.93 -1.44 -16.82
C SER A 6 -4.18 -2.02 -15.62
N LEU A 7 -4.46 -1.53 -14.42
CA LEU A 7 -3.77 -1.96 -13.20
C LEU A 7 -3.91 -3.48 -13.00
N GLN A 8 -5.11 -4.01 -13.21
CA GLN A 8 -5.39 -5.44 -13.13
C GLN A 8 -4.54 -6.24 -14.12
N LYS A 9 -4.45 -5.80 -15.37
CA LYS A 9 -3.61 -6.50 -16.36
C LYS A 9 -2.12 -6.46 -16.02
N TRP A 10 -1.64 -5.35 -15.45
CA TRP A 10 -0.27 -5.26 -14.98
C TRP A 10 -0.04 -6.21 -13.81
N LEU A 11 -0.97 -6.28 -12.86
CA LEU A 11 -0.91 -7.19 -11.71
C LEU A 11 -1.00 -8.65 -12.12
N ASP A 12 -1.95 -9.04 -12.97
CA ASP A 12 -2.08 -10.41 -13.46
C ASP A 12 -0.77 -10.88 -14.07
N LYS A 13 -0.11 -10.02 -14.85
CA LYS A 13 1.22 -10.31 -15.38
C LYS A 13 2.25 -10.50 -14.25
N THR A 14 2.36 -9.55 -13.33
CA THR A 14 3.34 -9.61 -12.22
C THR A 14 3.13 -10.82 -11.30
N LEU A 15 1.88 -11.22 -11.07
CA LEU A 15 1.53 -12.42 -10.31
C LEU A 15 1.90 -13.70 -11.09
N ASN A 16 1.56 -13.76 -12.39
CA ASN A 16 1.88 -14.91 -13.24
C ASN A 16 3.39 -15.11 -13.45
N ASP A 17 4.16 -14.03 -13.49
CA ASP A 17 5.62 -14.07 -13.57
C ASP A 17 6.25 -14.55 -12.24
N GLY A 18 5.46 -14.69 -11.16
CA GLY A 18 5.91 -15.12 -9.84
C GLY A 18 6.67 -14.04 -9.07
N ASP A 19 6.66 -12.79 -9.56
CA ASP A 19 7.38 -11.66 -8.97
C ASP A 19 6.80 -11.25 -7.60
N VAL A 20 5.53 -11.56 -7.33
CA VAL A 20 4.89 -11.22 -6.06
C VAL A 20 3.77 -12.19 -5.72
N SER A 21 3.42 -12.26 -4.43
CA SER A 21 2.26 -12.99 -3.94
C SER A 21 1.08 -12.04 -3.68
N GLU A 22 -0.10 -12.43 -4.16
CA GLU A 22 -1.37 -11.91 -3.67
C GLU A 22 -1.81 -12.76 -2.47
N ILE A 23 -1.99 -12.10 -1.33
CA ILE A 23 -2.37 -12.73 -0.06
C ILE A 23 -3.86 -12.54 0.12
N GLU A 24 -4.58 -13.64 0.30
CA GLU A 24 -6.01 -13.63 0.60
C GLU A 24 -6.28 -12.85 1.89
N TYR A 25 -7.24 -11.93 1.82
CA TYR A 25 -7.53 -11.06 2.95
C TYR A 25 -8.18 -11.87 4.08
N SER A 26 -7.45 -11.99 5.18
CA SER A 26 -7.85 -12.73 6.38
C SER A 26 -7.34 -12.03 7.64
N TYR A 27 -7.21 -10.69 7.56
CA TYR A 27 -6.65 -9.86 8.61
C TYR A 27 -7.72 -9.41 9.60
N GLU A 28 -7.37 -9.47 10.89
CA GLU A 28 -8.24 -9.09 12.00
C GLU A 28 -7.74 -7.82 12.70
N ASN A 29 -8.59 -7.19 13.52
CA ASN A 29 -8.22 -6.05 14.38
C ASN A 29 -7.54 -4.90 13.60
N ARG A 30 -8.08 -4.58 12.43
CA ARG A 30 -7.63 -3.46 11.60
C ARG A 30 -7.77 -2.14 12.35
N GLN A 31 -6.66 -1.43 12.54
CA GLN A 31 -6.62 -0.11 13.18
C GLN A 31 -5.75 0.83 12.37
N GLU A 32 -6.22 2.05 12.10
CA GLU A 32 -5.39 3.09 11.49
C GLU A 32 -4.25 3.49 12.42
N VAL A 33 -3.01 3.45 11.90
CA VAL A 33 -1.80 3.81 12.66
C VAL A 33 -1.05 4.98 12.04
N GLY A 34 -1.43 5.41 10.84
CA GLY A 34 -0.84 6.57 10.20
C GLY A 34 -1.59 6.97 8.94
N ARG A 35 -1.64 8.26 8.69
CA ARG A 35 -2.25 8.87 7.50
C ARG A 35 -1.36 9.96 6.97
N GLY A 36 -1.19 9.98 5.66
CA GLY A 36 -0.44 11.00 4.95
C GLY A 36 -1.08 11.32 3.60
N ALA A 37 -0.44 12.20 2.84
CA ALA A 37 -0.94 12.63 1.53
C ALA A 37 -1.10 11.47 0.52
N PHE A 38 -0.31 10.42 0.67
CA PHE A 38 -0.25 9.31 -0.29
C PHE A 38 -1.05 8.07 0.13
N GLY A 39 -1.55 8.02 1.36
CA GLY A 39 -2.16 6.79 1.84
C GLY A 39 -2.55 6.78 3.30
N VAL A 40 -3.18 5.68 3.67
CA VAL A 40 -3.45 5.29 5.06
C VAL A 40 -2.71 4.00 5.34
N VAL A 41 -2.11 3.89 6.51
CA VAL A 41 -1.49 2.67 7.01
C VAL A 41 -2.34 2.16 8.15
N TYR A 42 -2.78 0.91 8.01
CA TYR A 42 -3.47 0.18 9.06
C TYR A 42 -2.53 -0.84 9.66
N SER A 43 -2.61 -1.06 10.96
CA SER A 43 -2.11 -2.30 11.55
C SER A 43 -3.21 -3.35 11.56
N ALA A 44 -2.88 -4.61 11.32
CA ALA A 44 -3.82 -5.72 11.42
C ALA A 44 -3.10 -6.99 11.86
N LEU A 45 -3.83 -7.94 12.44
CA LEU A 45 -3.33 -9.24 12.86
C LEU A 45 -3.61 -10.28 11.78
N TYR A 46 -2.65 -11.16 11.53
CA TYR A 46 -2.80 -12.36 10.73
C TYR A 46 -1.97 -13.45 11.37
N ASP A 47 -2.62 -14.57 11.70
CA ASP A 47 -1.99 -15.71 12.38
C ASP A 47 -1.19 -15.30 13.64
N GLY A 48 -1.82 -14.52 14.52
CA GLY A 48 -1.21 -14.00 15.75
C GLY A 48 -0.10 -12.96 15.56
N LYS A 49 0.30 -12.65 14.31
CA LYS A 49 1.35 -11.69 13.98
C LYS A 49 0.77 -10.38 13.46
N LYS A 50 1.38 -9.26 13.83
CA LYS A 50 0.95 -7.92 13.41
C LYS A 50 1.66 -7.49 12.11
N PHE A 51 0.87 -6.98 11.17
CA PHE A 51 1.29 -6.47 9.85
C PHE A 51 0.84 -5.03 9.67
N ALA A 52 1.50 -4.33 8.74
CA ALA A 52 1.08 -3.02 8.26
C ALA A 52 0.47 -3.17 6.86
N LEU A 53 -0.79 -2.77 6.71
CA LEU A 53 -1.52 -2.73 5.44
C LEU A 53 -1.56 -1.29 4.96
N LYS A 54 -0.92 -0.99 3.83
CA LYS A 54 -0.89 0.35 3.26
C LYS A 54 -1.89 0.46 2.11
N SER A 55 -2.88 1.32 2.27
CA SER A 55 -3.79 1.74 1.21
C SER A 55 -3.35 3.08 0.60
N PHE A 56 -3.75 3.32 -0.64
CA PHE A 56 -3.44 4.56 -1.37
C PHE A 56 -4.71 5.39 -1.52
N THR A 57 -4.60 6.70 -1.31
CA THR A 57 -5.76 7.62 -1.38
C THR A 57 -6.09 7.96 -2.81
N ASP A 58 -7.37 8.07 -3.13
CA ASP A 58 -7.86 8.61 -4.41
C ASP A 58 -7.92 10.14 -4.44
N GLY A 59 -7.11 10.83 -3.63
CA GLY A 59 -7.26 12.25 -3.39
C GLY A 59 -8.49 12.56 -2.52
N VAL A 60 -8.54 13.78 -1.99
CA VAL A 60 -9.73 14.25 -1.27
C VAL A 60 -10.89 14.30 -2.27
N MET A 61 -11.87 13.41 -2.08
CA MET A 61 -13.18 13.57 -2.71
C MET A 61 -13.82 14.81 -2.10
N ASN A 62 -13.69 15.97 -2.75
CA ASN A 62 -14.58 17.08 -2.48
C ASN A 62 -15.99 16.57 -2.81
N LYS A 63 -16.87 16.44 -1.82
CA LYS A 63 -18.24 15.92 -1.96
C LYS A 63 -19.16 16.76 -2.86
N GLU A 64 -18.64 17.75 -3.58
CA GLU A 64 -19.43 18.74 -4.33
C GLU A 64 -19.24 18.71 -5.86
N THR A 65 -18.46 17.80 -6.43
CA THR A 65 -18.42 17.66 -7.90
C THR A 65 -18.91 16.29 -8.34
N THR A 66 -20.24 16.14 -8.41
CA THR A 66 -20.91 15.10 -9.20
C THR A 66 -20.86 15.35 -10.70
N ASP A 67 -20.15 16.39 -11.17
CA ASP A 67 -20.06 16.69 -12.59
C ASP A 67 -18.64 16.43 -13.14
N GLY A 68 -18.53 15.37 -13.93
CA GLY A 68 -17.56 15.31 -15.03
C GLY A 68 -16.15 14.79 -14.76
N ILE A 69 -15.89 14.00 -13.71
CA ILE A 69 -14.55 13.41 -13.55
C ILE A 69 -14.41 12.18 -14.47
N ASN A 70 -13.62 12.36 -15.53
CA ASN A 70 -13.10 11.35 -16.44
C ASN A 70 -13.08 9.93 -15.83
N LYS A 71 -14.02 9.09 -16.28
CA LYS A 71 -14.11 7.64 -16.05
C LYS A 71 -12.99 6.86 -16.77
N GLU A 72 -11.75 7.32 -16.67
CA GLU A 72 -10.58 6.43 -16.82
C GLU A 72 -10.24 5.85 -15.44
N ALA A 73 -11.24 5.27 -14.77
CA ALA A 73 -11.03 4.47 -13.57
C ALA A 73 -10.46 3.12 -14.01
N THR A 74 -9.24 2.81 -13.61
CA THR A 74 -8.68 1.47 -13.72
C THR A 74 -8.96 0.74 -12.40
N ASP A 75 -9.85 -0.26 -12.43
CA ASP A 75 -9.94 -1.31 -11.39
C ASP A 75 -10.16 -0.82 -9.95
N GLY A 76 -10.99 0.23 -9.79
CA GLY A 76 -11.43 0.74 -8.48
C GLY A 76 -10.49 1.75 -7.81
N MET A 77 -9.33 2.05 -8.40
CA MET A 77 -8.41 3.10 -7.96
C MET A 77 -8.30 4.20 -9.01
N ASN A 78 -8.11 5.45 -8.57
CA ASN A 78 -7.87 6.53 -9.52
C ASN A 78 -6.44 6.46 -10.10
N LYS A 79 -6.17 7.27 -11.12
CA LYS A 79 -4.87 7.28 -11.84
C LYS A 79 -3.68 7.63 -10.95
N GLU A 80 -3.83 8.56 -10.01
CA GLU A 80 -2.74 8.99 -9.13
C GLU A 80 -2.46 7.96 -8.02
N ALA A 81 -3.52 7.39 -7.42
CA ALA A 81 -3.42 6.28 -6.47
C ALA A 81 -2.74 5.07 -7.13
N THR A 82 -3.15 4.73 -8.35
CA THR A 82 -2.56 3.65 -9.16
C THR A 82 -1.07 3.87 -9.42
N LYS A 83 -0.68 5.08 -9.85
CA LYS A 83 0.75 5.43 -10.04
C LYS A 83 1.53 5.33 -8.74
N GLY A 84 0.97 5.83 -7.64
CA GLY A 84 1.57 5.77 -6.31
C GLY A 84 1.82 4.32 -5.88
N PHE A 85 0.79 3.48 -6.00
CA PHE A 85 0.86 2.05 -5.72
C PHE A 85 1.94 1.36 -6.54
N ILE A 86 1.92 1.48 -7.88
CA ILE A 86 2.89 0.81 -8.77
C ILE A 86 4.32 1.27 -8.47
N LYS A 87 4.53 2.58 -8.23
CA LYS A 87 5.85 3.13 -7.92
C LYS A 87 6.39 2.56 -6.61
N GLU A 88 5.57 2.56 -5.57
CA GLU A 88 5.99 2.09 -4.25
C GLU A 88 6.18 0.58 -4.22
N PHE A 89 5.28 -0.17 -4.87
CA PHE A 89 5.45 -1.60 -5.12
C PHE A 89 6.81 -1.91 -5.73
N LYS A 90 7.15 -1.25 -6.85
CA LYS A 90 8.41 -1.52 -7.58
C LYS A 90 9.63 -1.26 -6.70
N ASN A 91 9.62 -0.17 -5.95
CA ASN A 91 10.72 0.18 -5.06
C ASN A 91 10.87 -0.84 -3.94
N LEU A 92 9.77 -1.21 -3.27
CA LEU A 92 9.78 -2.18 -2.18
C LEU A 92 10.17 -3.57 -2.68
N HIS A 93 9.61 -4.00 -3.81
CA HIS A 93 9.93 -5.28 -4.43
C HIS A 93 11.43 -5.34 -4.80
N ALA A 94 11.98 -4.33 -5.49
CA ALA A 94 13.40 -4.32 -5.88
C ALA A 94 14.37 -4.43 -4.69
N ILE A 95 13.99 -3.87 -3.54
CA ILE A 95 14.80 -3.93 -2.32
C ILE A 95 14.61 -5.26 -1.58
N ASN A 96 13.40 -5.82 -1.58
CA ASN A 96 13.06 -7.03 -0.81
C ASN A 96 13.25 -8.34 -1.58
N SER A 97 13.32 -8.31 -2.91
CA SER A 97 13.39 -9.51 -3.77
C SER A 97 14.78 -10.14 -3.85
N HIS A 98 15.82 -9.47 -3.35
CA HIS A 98 17.18 -10.01 -3.31
C HIS A 98 17.75 -9.98 -1.90
N PRO A 99 18.27 -11.12 -1.37
CA PRO A 99 18.88 -11.18 -0.04
C PRO A 99 19.99 -10.15 0.19
N ILE A 100 20.73 -9.82 -0.88
CA ILE A 100 21.82 -8.82 -0.85
C ILE A 100 21.28 -7.39 -0.68
N ASN A 101 20.05 -7.11 -1.16
CA ASN A 101 19.43 -5.79 -1.08
C ASN A 101 18.57 -5.62 0.18
N SER A 102 18.26 -6.71 0.87
CA SER A 102 17.49 -6.68 2.12
C SER A 102 18.32 -6.08 3.24
N HIS A 103 17.81 -5.01 3.85
CA HIS A 103 18.48 -4.30 4.93
C HIS A 103 17.63 -4.33 6.20
N PRO A 104 18.22 -4.55 7.40
CA PRO A 104 17.46 -4.66 8.65
C PRO A 104 16.65 -3.40 9.02
N ASN A 105 17.01 -2.25 8.47
CA ASN A 105 16.31 -0.97 8.68
C ASN A 105 15.27 -0.63 7.60
N ILE A 106 14.95 -1.56 6.69
CA ILE A 106 13.90 -1.41 5.70
C ILE A 106 12.79 -2.40 6.03
N ASN A 107 11.54 -1.91 6.08
CA ASN A 107 10.40 -2.78 6.35
C ASN A 107 10.29 -3.88 5.28
N LYS A 108 10.11 -5.12 5.74
CA LYS A 108 9.88 -6.24 4.83
C LYS A 108 8.59 -6.04 4.03
N PHE A 109 8.65 -6.33 2.73
CA PHE A 109 7.50 -6.41 1.84
C PHE A 109 7.10 -7.86 1.65
N TYR A 110 5.84 -8.19 1.97
CA TYR A 110 5.34 -9.57 1.91
C TYR A 110 4.50 -9.85 0.67
N GLY A 111 3.96 -8.82 0.05
CA GLY A 111 3.10 -8.95 -1.12
C GLY A 111 1.97 -7.94 -1.10
N ILE A 112 0.91 -8.27 -1.84
CA ILE A 112 -0.27 -7.42 -1.98
C ILE A 112 -1.48 -8.14 -1.42
N THR A 113 -2.51 -7.39 -1.05
CA THR A 113 -3.83 -7.94 -0.70
C THR A 113 -4.90 -6.99 -1.23
N ARG A 114 -6.16 -7.43 -1.20
CA ARG A 114 -7.30 -6.65 -1.64
C ARG A 114 -8.20 -6.36 -0.45
N ASP A 115 -8.51 -5.08 -0.25
CA ASP A 115 -9.46 -4.66 0.79
C ASP A 115 -10.86 -5.18 0.42
N PRO A 116 -11.50 -6.03 1.24
CA PRO A 116 -12.80 -6.61 0.91
C PRO A 116 -13.93 -5.57 0.85
N GLU A 117 -13.79 -4.43 1.53
CA GLU A 117 -14.82 -3.38 1.54
C GLU A 117 -14.73 -2.48 0.32
N THR A 118 -13.52 -2.13 -0.10
CA THR A 118 -13.29 -1.16 -1.17
C THR A 118 -12.85 -1.79 -2.48
N ASN A 119 -12.53 -3.09 -2.47
CA ASN A 119 -11.98 -3.85 -3.58
C ASN A 119 -10.62 -3.32 -4.11
N LYS A 120 -9.97 -2.43 -3.35
CA LYS A 120 -8.70 -1.79 -3.72
C LYS A 120 -7.50 -2.57 -3.23
N PHE A 121 -6.41 -2.48 -3.97
CA PHE A 121 -5.15 -3.10 -3.57
C PHE A 121 -4.48 -2.37 -2.41
N MET A 122 -3.86 -3.16 -1.55
CA MET A 122 -3.03 -2.71 -0.44
C MET A 122 -1.69 -3.44 -0.47
N LEU A 123 -0.64 -2.77 0.02
CA LEU A 123 0.66 -3.41 0.26
C LEU A 123 0.68 -4.03 1.65
N VAL A 124 1.21 -5.25 1.75
CA VAL A 124 1.41 -5.96 3.00
C VAL A 124 2.86 -5.83 3.44
N LEU A 125 3.07 -5.18 4.57
CA LEU A 125 4.39 -4.79 5.08
C LEU A 125 4.61 -5.27 6.50
N GLN A 126 5.88 -5.36 6.89
CA GLN A 126 6.27 -5.49 8.30
C GLN A 126 5.72 -4.34 9.13
N PHE A 127 5.07 -4.67 10.25
CA PHE A 127 4.65 -3.68 11.22
C PHE A 127 5.84 -3.18 12.05
N ALA A 128 6.06 -1.86 12.06
CA ALA A 128 7.07 -1.21 12.89
C ALA A 128 6.42 -0.73 14.21
N ASN A 129 6.73 -1.41 15.31
CA ASN A 129 6.09 -1.19 16.61
C ASN A 129 6.67 -0.02 17.43
N GLY A 130 7.77 0.60 17.00
CA GLY A 130 8.43 1.71 17.70
C GLY A 130 7.73 3.08 17.59
N GLY A 131 6.60 3.16 16.90
CA GLY A 131 5.95 4.43 16.55
C GLY A 131 6.72 5.21 15.49
N ASN A 132 6.42 6.49 15.30
CA ASN A 132 7.11 7.32 14.31
C ASN A 132 8.21 8.20 14.92
N LEU A 133 9.28 8.39 14.15
CA LEU A 133 10.47 9.16 14.55
C LEU A 133 10.11 10.61 14.94
N ARG A 134 9.15 11.24 14.25
CA ARG A 134 8.73 12.62 14.54
C ARG A 134 8.18 12.76 15.97
N GLN A 135 7.34 11.82 16.40
CA GLN A 135 6.81 11.80 17.77
C GLN A 135 7.89 11.52 18.80
N TYR A 136 8.79 10.58 18.51
CA TYR A 136 9.94 10.29 19.38
C TYR A 136 10.81 11.54 19.58
N LEU A 137 11.20 12.21 18.50
CA LEU A 137 12.04 13.41 18.54
C LEU A 137 11.37 14.57 19.27
N LYS A 138 10.06 14.80 19.04
CA LYS A 138 9.30 15.82 19.78
C LYS A 138 9.32 15.59 21.29
N LYS A 139 9.17 14.33 21.74
CA LYS A 139 9.22 13.99 23.17
C LYS A 139 10.62 14.17 23.76
N LYS A 140 11.67 13.92 22.97
CA LYS A 140 13.06 13.99 23.44
C LYS A 140 13.60 15.40 23.59
N TRP A 141 13.14 16.36 22.77
CA TRP A 141 13.58 17.76 22.83
C TRP A 141 12.65 18.71 23.58
N ASN A 142 11.44 18.24 23.96
CA ASN A 142 10.53 19.00 24.82
C ASN A 142 10.70 18.65 26.32
N ASN A 143 11.73 17.88 26.65
CA ASN A 143 12.20 17.58 28.01
C ASN A 143 13.58 18.20 28.21
#